data_AF-A0AAJ2NTL0-F1
#
_entry.id   AF-A0AAJ2NTL0-F1
#
_cell.length_a   1.000
_cell.length_b   1.000
_cell.length_c   1.000
_cell.angle_alpha   90.00
_cell.angle_beta   90.00
_cell.angle_gamma   90.00
#
_symmetry.space_group_name_H-M   'P 1'
#
loop_
_entity.id
_entity.type
_entity.pdbx_description
1 polymer ?
#
loop_
_entity_poly.entity_id
_entity_poly.type
_entity_poly.pdbx_seq_one_letter_code
_entity_poly.pdbx_strand_id
1 'polypeptide(L)' 'PVLRSYQKPDSLSLRKNLDHLEKTLILNAMEQTGGNINQTAKLLEIPRQTLQYKLKKFSI' A
#
# COMPACT_ATOMS: atom_id res chain seq x y z
N PRO A 1 -39.14 1.25 -15.14
CA PRO A 1 -37.77 1.83 -15.07
C PRO A 1 -36.85 0.89 -14.27
N VAL A 2 -36.10 0.05 -14.97
CA VAL A 2 -35.13 -0.86 -14.35
C VAL A 2 -34.02 0.00 -13.77
N LEU A 3 -33.87 0.01 -12.45
CA LEU A 3 -32.70 0.56 -11.77
C LEU A 3 -31.49 -0.25 -12.24
N ARG A 4 -30.80 0.27 -13.25
CA ARG A 4 -29.53 -0.26 -13.75
C ARG A 4 -28.62 -0.44 -12.54
N SER A 5 -28.34 -1.69 -12.20
CA SER A 5 -27.49 -2.06 -11.08
C SER A 5 -26.17 -1.32 -11.24
N TYR A 6 -25.87 -0.44 -10.28
CA TYR A 6 -24.62 0.33 -10.26
C TYR A 6 -23.50 -0.67 -9.96
N GLN A 7 -22.98 -1.35 -10.98
CA GLN A 7 -21.77 -2.13 -10.85
C GLN A 7 -20.63 -1.14 -10.65
N LYS A 8 -20.23 -0.90 -9.40
CA LYS A 8 -19.03 -0.14 -9.08
C LYS A 8 -17.86 -0.89 -9.73
N PRO A 9 -17.17 -0.30 -10.72
CA PRO A 9 -15.95 -0.87 -11.23
C PRO A 9 -14.97 -0.96 -10.07
N ASP A 10 -14.40 -2.14 -9.84
CA ASP A 10 -13.40 -2.33 -8.78
C ASP A 10 -12.21 -1.37 -8.93
N SER A 11 -11.94 -0.92 -10.16
CA SER A 11 -10.93 0.08 -10.51
C SER A 11 -11.17 1.46 -9.88
N LEU A 12 -12.40 1.82 -9.52
CA LEU A 12 -12.72 3.10 -8.88
C LEU A 12 -12.73 3.03 -7.36
N SER A 13 -12.44 1.86 -6.77
CA SER A 13 -12.35 1.75 -5.32
C SER A 13 -11.14 2.53 -4.81
N LEU A 14 -11.39 3.69 -4.19
CA LEU A 14 -10.33 4.51 -3.59
C LEU A 14 -9.47 3.68 -2.63
N ARG A 15 -10.10 2.84 -1.80
CA ARG A 15 -9.40 1.97 -0.86
C ARG A 15 -8.44 1.01 -1.55
N LYS A 16 -8.87 0.33 -2.63
CA LYS A 16 -7.99 -0.60 -3.37
C LYS A 16 -6.82 0.13 -4.03
N ASN A 17 -7.08 1.31 -4.60
CA ASN A 17 -6.03 2.11 -5.24
C ASN A 17 -5.00 2.63 -4.23
N LEU A 18 -5.44 3.10 -3.06
CA LEU A 18 -4.53 3.51 -1.98
C LEU A 18 -3.71 2.33 -1.45
N ASP A 19 -4.32 1.16 -1.26
CA ASP A 19 -3.58 -0.05 -0.86
C ASP A 19 -2.52 -0.45 -1.91
N HIS A 20 -2.84 -0.33 -3.20
CA HIS A 20 -1.89 -0.61 -4.28
C HIS A 20 -0.73 0.41 -4.30
N LEU A 21 -1.04 1.71 -4.25
CA LEU A 21 -0.03 2.76 -4.21
C LEU A 21 0.89 2.58 -2.99
N GLU A 22 0.31 2.32 -1.82
CA GLU A 22 1.05 2.09 -0.59
C GLU A 22 1.99 0.88 -0.70
N LYS A 23 1.51 -0.24 -1.27
CA LYS A 23 2.34 -1.43 -1.52
C LYS A 23 3.50 -1.13 -2.46
N THR A 24 3.25 -0.41 -3.56
CA THR A 24 4.29 -0.02 -4.53
C THR A 24 5.35 0.87 -3.90
N LEU A 25 4.96 1.87 -3.10
CA LEU A 25 5.91 2.74 -2.41
C LEU A 25 6.78 1.97 -1.41
N ILE A 26 6.18 1.03 -0.65
CA ILE A 26 6.92 0.18 0.28
C ILE A 26 7.96 -0.66 -0.45
N LEU A 27 7.58 -1.33 -1.54
CA LEU A 27 8.51 -2.17 -2.31
C LEU A 27 9.66 -1.36 -2.89
N ASN A 28 9.37 -0.20 -3.49
CA ASN A 28 10.40 0.68 -4.04
C ASN A 28 11.37 1.19 -2.96
N ALA A 29 10.85 1.54 -1.78
CA ALA A 29 11.68 1.96 -0.66
C ALA A 29 12.52 0.82 -0.11
N MET A 30 12.00 -0.41 -0.06
CA MET A 30 12.76 -1.60 0.32
C MET A 30 13.88 -1.89 -0.66
N GLU A 31 13.62 -1.82 -1.96
CA GLU A 31 14.64 -1.98 -3.00
C GLU A 31 15.77 -0.95 -2.85
N GLN A 32 15.43 0.33 -2.73
CA GLN A 32 16.41 1.42 -2.55
C GLN A 32 17.25 1.31 -1.28
N THR A 33 16.72 0.67 -0.24
CA THR A 33 17.39 0.52 1.06
C THR A 33 17.95 -0.89 1.29
N GLY A 34 17.93 -1.76 0.27
CA GLY A 34 18.40 -3.14 0.37
C GLY A 34 17.65 -3.97 1.43
N GLY A 35 16.36 -3.67 1.65
CA GLY A 35 15.52 -4.33 2.65
C GLY A 35 15.75 -3.87 4.10
N ASN A 36 16.54 -2.81 4.33
CA ASN A 36 16.76 -2.31 5.68
C ASN A 36 15.52 -1.59 6.23
N ILE A 37 14.72 -2.30 7.03
CA ILE A 37 13.46 -1.82 7.61
C ILE A 37 13.56 -0.45 8.31
N ASN A 38 14.67 -0.13 8.98
CA ASN A 38 14.82 1.19 9.63
C ASN A 38 14.98 2.30 8.58
N GLN A 39 15.83 2.07 7.58
CA GLN A 39 16.04 3.03 6.50
C GLN A 39 14.80 3.14 5.61
N THR A 40 14.12 2.03 5.31
CA THR A 40 12.85 2.03 4.57
C THR A 40 11.79 2.86 5.28
N ALA A 41 11.61 2.67 6.59
CA ALA A 41 10.63 3.43 7.38
C ALA A 41 10.95 4.93 7.39
N LYS A 42 12.25 5.27 7.52
CA LYS A 42 12.71 6.66 7.44
C LYS A 42 12.49 7.27 6.07
N LEU A 43 12.77 6.53 4.99
CA LEU A 43 12.58 6.96 3.61
C LEU A 43 11.10 7.19 3.28
N LEU A 44 10.22 6.38 3.84
CA LEU A 44 8.76 6.51 3.71
C LEU A 44 8.15 7.51 4.70
N GLU A 45 8.96 8.13 5.57
CA GLU A 45 8.53 9.07 6.60
C GLU A 45 7.43 8.52 7.52
N ILE A 46 7.51 7.23 7.85
CA ILE A 46 6.57 6.56 8.76
C ILE A 46 7.30 5.90 9.94
N PRO A 47 6.63 5.70 11.08
CA PRO A 47 7.20 4.92 12.17
C PRO A 47 7.54 3.49 11.74
N ARG A 48 8.66 2.95 12.26
CA ARG A 48 9.09 1.55 11.98
C ARG A 48 7.98 0.53 12.27
N GLN A 49 7.27 0.68 13.38
CA GLN A 49 6.15 -0.21 13.75
C GLN A 49 5.02 -0.16 12.72
N THR A 50 4.72 1.04 12.18
CA THR A 50 3.74 1.22 11.10
C THR A 50 4.18 0.49 9.83
N LEU A 51 5.45 0.60 9.44
CA LEU A 51 5.98 -0.17 8.30
C LEU A 51 5.85 -1.68 8.54
N GLN A 52 6.23 -2.18 9.72
CA GLN A 52 6.12 -3.61 10.04
C GLN A 52 4.68 -4.13 9.97
N TYR A 53 3.72 -3.34 10.46
CA TYR A 53 2.30 -3.67 10.32
C TYR A 53 1.87 -3.74 8.85
N LYS A 54 2.30 -2.78 8.02
CA LYS A 54 1.98 -2.77 6.59
C LYS A 54 2.60 -3.94 5.83
N LEU A 55 3.85 -4.30 6.13
CA LEU A 55 4.50 -5.49 5.54
C LEU A 55 3.70 -6.77 5.84
N LYS A 56 3.29 -6.95 7.11
CA LYS A 56 2.41 -8.07 7.51
C LYS A 56 1.05 -8.03 6.80
N LYS A 57 0.43 -6.85 6.71
CA LYS A 57 -0.87 -6.64 6.04
C LYS A 57 -0.80 -7.02 4.55
N PHE A 58 0.31 -6.70 3.88
CA PHE A 58 0.48 -6.93 2.45
C PHE A 58 1.21 -8.23 2.09
N SER A 59 1.59 -9.01 3.11
CA SER A 59 2.39 -10.24 3.00
C SER A 59 3.66 -10.04 2.17
N ILE A 60 4.43 -9.02 2.52
CA ILE A 60 5.76 -8.69 1.94
C ILE A 60 6.85 -9.05 2.95
#